data_AF-A0A6V7JQI8-F1
#
_entry.id   AF-A0A6V7JQI8-F1
#
_cell.length_a   1.000
_cell.length_b   1.000
_cell.length_c   1.000
_cell.angle_alpha   90.00
_cell.angle_beta   90.00
_cell.angle_gamma   90.00
#
_symmetry.space_group_name_H-M   'P 1'
#
loop_
_entity.id
_entity.type
_entity.pdbx_description
1 polymer ?
#
loop_
_entity_poly.entity_id
_entity_poly.type
_entity_poly.pdbx_seq_one_letter_code
_entity_poly.pdbx_strand_id
1 'polypeptide(L)'
;VALMGQALAELLRSGPEQCRDALRVTLHLVEKSLQRIHRGQKNAMYTTQRSIENKVGSATGWKELLMSVGFRFEPAGNGIPSSVFFPQSDPEERLTRCSASLQALLGLGQASLHALVRLLQAPEVAEDVITAMRKASSTTEGQEVSLPVRVWRASGSHELFASLGMDLMEVGQAEVTLRAGKQVSRRAVQFALQALLALF
;
A
#
# COMPACT_ATOMS: atom_id res chain seq x y z
N VAL A 1 -6.01 9.77 9.17
CA VAL A 1 -5.07 8.70 8.73
C VAL A 1 -5.75 7.34 8.68
N ALA A 2 -6.54 6.93 9.70
CA ALA A 2 -7.20 5.62 9.76
C ALA A 2 -8.06 5.21 8.53
N LEU A 3 -8.78 6.15 7.90
CA LEU A 3 -9.66 5.84 6.76
C LEU A 3 -8.90 5.40 5.49
N MET A 4 -7.68 5.92 5.26
CA MET A 4 -6.89 5.60 4.07
C MET A 4 -6.32 4.18 4.17
N GLY A 5 -5.77 3.81 5.34
CA GLY A 5 -5.23 2.47 5.56
C GLY A 5 -6.29 1.38 5.46
N GLN A 6 -7.48 1.62 6.02
CA GLN A 6 -8.61 0.70 5.88
C GLN A 6 -9.04 0.53 4.41
N ALA A 7 -9.13 1.62 3.64
CA ALA A 7 -9.48 1.56 2.24
C ALA A 7 -8.41 0.85 1.39
N LEU A 8 -7.12 1.04 1.71
CA LEU A 8 -6.02 0.29 1.09
C LEU A 8 -6.09 -1.20 1.44
N ALA A 9 -6.34 -1.55 2.70
CA ALA A 9 -6.50 -2.95 3.12
C ALA A 9 -7.68 -3.62 2.42
N GLU A 10 -8.80 -2.91 2.25
CA GLU A 10 -9.96 -3.36 1.48
C GLU A 10 -9.59 -3.61 0.01
N LEU A 11 -8.86 -2.67 -0.60
CA LEU A 11 -8.41 -2.78 -1.99
C LEU A 11 -7.52 -4.01 -2.24
N LEU A 12 -6.73 -4.41 -1.24
CA LEU A 12 -5.87 -5.59 -1.32
C LEU A 12 -6.61 -6.91 -1.02
N ARG A 13 -7.82 -6.88 -0.47
CA ARG A 13 -8.53 -8.08 0.03
C ARG A 13 -8.87 -9.09 -1.06
N SER A 14 -9.09 -8.63 -2.29
CA SER A 14 -9.32 -9.50 -3.46
C SER A 14 -8.07 -10.31 -3.88
N GLY A 15 -6.94 -10.07 -3.22
CA GLY A 15 -5.66 -10.70 -3.53
C GLY A 15 -4.88 -9.97 -4.62
N PRO A 16 -3.58 -10.27 -4.78
CA PRO A 16 -2.65 -9.40 -5.51
C PRO A 16 -2.83 -9.38 -7.02
N GLU A 17 -3.37 -10.46 -7.62
CA GLU A 17 -3.69 -10.47 -9.06
C GLU A 17 -4.83 -9.51 -9.39
N GLN A 18 -5.88 -9.48 -8.54
CA GLN A 18 -7.09 -8.70 -8.78
C GLN A 18 -6.93 -7.24 -8.36
N CYS A 19 -6.13 -6.95 -7.32
CA CYS A 19 -6.00 -5.60 -6.81
C CYS A 19 -5.06 -4.70 -7.65
N ARG A 20 -4.17 -5.28 -8.46
CA ARG A 20 -3.12 -4.52 -9.16
C ARG A 20 -3.65 -3.50 -10.16
N ASP A 21 -4.67 -3.85 -10.93
CA ASP A 21 -5.27 -2.90 -11.87
C ASP A 21 -6.02 -1.79 -11.14
N ALA A 22 -6.71 -2.13 -10.05
CA ALA A 22 -7.36 -1.13 -9.21
C ALA A 22 -6.35 -0.17 -8.53
N LEU A 23 -5.20 -0.69 -8.07
CA LEU A 23 -4.08 0.12 -7.58
C LEU A 23 -3.55 1.06 -8.67
N ARG A 24 -3.33 0.57 -9.89
CA ARG A 24 -2.84 1.39 -11.02
C ARG A 24 -3.83 2.49 -11.40
N VAL A 25 -5.12 2.16 -11.48
CA VAL A 25 -6.17 3.13 -11.79
C VAL A 25 -6.24 4.19 -10.71
N THR A 26 -6.22 3.79 -9.44
CA THR A 26 -6.27 4.74 -8.32
C THR A 26 -5.02 5.64 -8.30
N LEU A 27 -3.83 5.07 -8.48
CA LEU A 27 -2.58 5.82 -8.56
C LEU A 27 -2.64 6.84 -9.70
N HIS A 28 -3.09 6.43 -10.88
CA HIS A 28 -3.22 7.32 -12.03
C HIS A 28 -4.11 8.53 -11.72
N LEU A 29 -5.25 8.32 -11.06
CA LEU A 29 -6.16 9.43 -10.71
C LEU A 29 -5.52 10.38 -9.69
N VAL A 30 -4.85 9.83 -8.67
CA VAL A 30 -4.14 10.60 -7.63
C VAL A 30 -3.00 11.41 -8.24
N GLU A 31 -2.12 10.79 -9.04
CA GLU A 31 -1.00 11.46 -9.72
C GLU A 31 -1.48 12.53 -10.69
N LYS A 32 -2.56 12.27 -11.41
CA LYS A 32 -3.18 13.27 -12.28
C LYS A 32 -3.68 14.48 -11.49
N SER A 33 -4.25 14.26 -10.30
CA SER A 33 -4.65 15.36 -9.41
C SER A 33 -3.44 16.18 -8.95
N LEU A 34 -2.39 15.52 -8.46
CA LEU A 34 -1.14 16.16 -8.05
C LEU A 34 -0.51 16.97 -9.18
N GLN A 35 -0.45 16.41 -10.39
CA GLN A 35 0.07 17.10 -11.56
C GLN A 35 -0.69 18.39 -11.85
N ARG A 36 -2.02 18.37 -11.76
CA ARG A 36 -2.86 19.56 -11.96
C ARG A 36 -2.62 20.62 -10.89
N ILE A 37 -2.53 20.20 -9.64
CA ILE A 37 -2.27 21.06 -8.49
C ILE A 37 -0.91 21.76 -8.64
N HIS A 38 0.14 21.00 -8.94
CA HIS A 38 1.49 21.54 -9.16
C HIS A 38 1.57 22.48 -10.37
N ARG A 39 0.73 22.28 -11.39
CA ARG A 39 0.60 23.18 -12.54
C ARG A 39 -0.32 24.38 -12.29
N GLY A 40 -0.87 24.53 -11.08
CA GLY A 40 -1.75 25.64 -10.73
C GLY A 40 -3.12 25.61 -11.43
N GLN A 41 -3.56 24.46 -11.96
CA GLN A 41 -4.81 24.37 -12.71
C GLN A 41 -6.02 24.41 -11.77
N LYS A 42 -6.81 25.50 -11.83
CA LYS A 42 -7.96 25.74 -10.95
C LYS A 42 -9.32 25.38 -11.54
N ASN A 43 -9.40 25.05 -12.83
CA ASN A 43 -10.66 24.60 -13.43
C ASN A 43 -11.07 23.22 -12.87
N ALA A 44 -12.37 23.04 -12.65
CA ALA A 44 -12.92 21.76 -12.23
C ALA A 44 -12.64 20.68 -13.29
N MET A 45 -12.33 19.47 -12.83
CA MET A 45 -12.11 18.30 -13.67
C MET A 45 -12.85 17.12 -13.06
N TYR A 46 -13.48 16.31 -13.90
CA TYR A 46 -14.16 15.10 -13.49
C TYR A 46 -13.96 13.97 -14.49
N THR A 47 -14.27 12.76 -14.05
CA THR A 47 -14.48 11.59 -14.90
C THR A 47 -15.79 10.91 -14.47
N THR A 48 -16.34 10.01 -15.28
CA THR A 48 -17.54 9.28 -14.87
C THR A 48 -17.16 8.16 -13.91
N GLN A 49 -18.03 7.90 -12.91
CA GLN A 49 -17.83 6.78 -12.00
C GLN A 49 -17.75 5.45 -12.77
N ARG A 50 -18.61 5.28 -13.79
CA ARG A 50 -18.61 4.10 -14.67
C ARG A 50 -17.27 3.86 -15.38
N SER A 51 -16.57 4.93 -15.81
CA SER A 51 -15.26 4.80 -16.44
C SER A 51 -14.18 4.26 -15.48
N ILE A 52 -14.32 4.52 -14.18
CA ILE A 52 -13.43 3.98 -13.15
C ILE A 52 -13.81 2.51 -12.88
N GLU A 53 -15.10 2.24 -12.64
CA GLU A 53 -15.65 0.90 -12.39
C GLU A 53 -15.24 -0.10 -13.48
N ASN A 54 -15.33 0.29 -14.75
CA ASN A 54 -14.92 -0.54 -15.88
C ASN A 54 -13.43 -0.94 -15.86
N LYS A 55 -12.57 -0.18 -15.18
CA LYS A 55 -11.12 -0.42 -15.12
C LYS A 55 -10.67 -1.12 -13.84
N VAL A 56 -11.35 -0.85 -12.72
CA VAL A 56 -11.03 -1.48 -11.42
C VAL A 56 -11.66 -2.86 -11.26
N GLY A 57 -12.64 -3.21 -12.10
CA GLY A 57 -13.29 -4.52 -12.09
C GLY A 57 -14.06 -4.75 -10.79
N SER A 58 -13.89 -5.93 -10.20
CA SER A 58 -14.54 -6.34 -8.94
C SER A 58 -13.83 -5.87 -7.67
N ALA A 59 -12.74 -5.08 -7.80
CA ALA A 59 -12.02 -4.59 -6.64
C ALA A 59 -12.89 -3.66 -5.78
N THR A 60 -12.78 -3.80 -4.46
CA THR A 60 -13.44 -2.96 -3.46
C THR A 60 -12.48 -1.92 -2.89
N GLY A 61 -12.95 -0.98 -2.06
CA GLY A 61 -12.09 -0.03 -1.32
C GLY A 61 -11.51 1.15 -2.13
N TRP A 62 -11.45 1.07 -3.46
CA TRP A 62 -10.91 2.15 -4.31
C TRP A 62 -11.71 3.45 -4.19
N LYS A 63 -13.03 3.35 -3.99
CA LYS A 63 -13.92 4.52 -3.87
C LYS A 63 -13.64 5.27 -2.57
N GLU A 64 -13.61 4.53 -1.46
CA GLU A 64 -13.30 5.02 -0.12
C GLU A 64 -11.90 5.62 -0.07
N LEU A 65 -10.95 5.00 -0.77
CA LEU A 65 -9.58 5.49 -0.90
C LEU A 65 -9.54 6.85 -1.60
N LEU A 66 -10.20 6.99 -2.76
CA LEU A 66 -10.29 8.26 -3.48
C LEU A 66 -10.99 9.35 -2.65
N MET A 67 -12.09 9.00 -1.97
CA MET A 67 -12.79 9.93 -1.08
C MET A 67 -11.89 10.41 0.07
N SER A 68 -11.08 9.51 0.66
CA SER A 68 -10.19 9.84 1.78
C SER A 68 -9.13 10.91 1.43
N VAL A 69 -8.79 11.03 0.14
CA VAL A 69 -7.82 12.00 -0.40
C VAL A 69 -8.47 13.16 -1.15
N GLY A 70 -9.79 13.34 -1.00
CA GLY A 70 -10.49 14.55 -1.42
C GLY A 70 -11.17 14.49 -2.80
N PHE A 71 -11.25 13.32 -3.43
CA PHE A 71 -12.14 13.16 -4.59
C PHE A 71 -13.60 13.22 -4.12
N ARG A 72 -14.44 13.89 -4.91
CA ARG A 72 -15.88 14.00 -4.61
C ARG A 72 -16.68 13.18 -5.59
N PHE A 73 -17.55 12.33 -5.08
CA PHE A 73 -18.48 11.53 -5.88
C PHE A 73 -19.83 12.22 -5.87
N GLU A 74 -20.34 12.54 -7.04
CA GLU A 74 -21.65 13.17 -7.22
C GLU A 74 -22.57 12.23 -8.01
N PRO A 75 -23.82 12.01 -7.55
CA PRO A 75 -24.77 11.18 -8.28
C PRO A 75 -25.16 11.82 -9.61
N ALA A 76 -25.75 11.02 -10.50
CA ALA A 76 -26.29 11.54 -11.75
C ALA A 76 -27.36 12.62 -11.49
N GLY A 77 -27.29 13.72 -12.24
CA GLY A 77 -28.20 14.86 -12.10
C GLY A 77 -27.93 15.91 -13.17
N ASN A 78 -28.96 16.71 -13.50
CA ASN A 78 -28.86 17.83 -14.46
C ASN A 78 -28.20 17.46 -15.81
N GLY A 79 -28.51 16.27 -16.34
CA GLY A 79 -27.94 15.78 -17.61
C GLY A 79 -26.51 15.26 -17.53
N ILE A 80 -25.91 15.22 -16.34
CA ILE A 80 -24.55 14.70 -16.10
C ILE A 80 -24.67 13.29 -15.46
N PRO A 81 -23.92 12.28 -15.93
CA PRO A 81 -23.88 10.96 -15.28
C PRO A 81 -23.17 11.02 -13.92
N SER A 82 -23.31 9.99 -13.09
CA SER A 82 -22.55 9.90 -11.83
C SER A 82 -21.06 10.12 -12.08
N SER A 83 -20.50 11.08 -11.36
CA SER A 83 -19.21 11.69 -11.68
C SER A 83 -18.30 11.76 -10.47
N VAL A 84 -16.99 11.73 -10.75
CA VAL A 84 -15.94 11.80 -9.74
C VAL A 84 -15.08 13.03 -10.04
N PHE A 85 -15.18 14.01 -9.16
CA PHE A 85 -14.48 15.29 -9.27
C PHE A 85 -13.11 15.22 -8.59
N PHE A 86 -12.11 15.77 -9.27
CA PHE A 86 -10.73 15.77 -8.83
C PHE A 86 -10.50 16.88 -7.79
N PRO A 87 -9.72 16.63 -6.73
CA PRO A 87 -9.33 17.67 -5.78
C PRO A 87 -8.47 18.76 -6.44
N GLN A 88 -8.57 19.98 -5.92
CA GLN A 88 -7.87 21.17 -6.45
C GLN A 88 -6.75 21.69 -5.53
N SER A 89 -6.54 21.01 -4.41
CA SER A 89 -5.47 21.26 -3.44
C SER A 89 -5.07 19.94 -2.79
N ASP A 90 -3.88 19.89 -2.20
CA ASP A 90 -3.38 18.74 -1.45
C ASP A 90 -3.17 19.10 0.04
N PRO A 91 -4.25 19.34 0.80
CA PRO A 91 -4.14 19.67 2.21
C PRO A 91 -3.53 18.51 2.99
N GLU A 92 -2.52 18.82 3.81
CA GLU A 92 -1.75 17.84 4.61
C GLU A 92 -1.09 16.75 3.76
N GLU A 93 -0.76 17.05 2.49
CA GLU A 93 -0.07 16.11 1.59
C GLU A 93 -0.79 14.76 1.47
N ARG A 94 -2.12 14.72 1.56
CA ARG A 94 -2.90 13.49 1.53
C ARG A 94 -2.79 12.76 0.20
N LEU A 95 -2.87 13.49 -0.92
CA LEU A 95 -2.66 12.92 -2.25
C LEU A 95 -1.21 12.47 -2.41
N THR A 96 -0.25 13.26 -1.94
CA THR A 96 1.19 12.92 -2.00
C THR A 96 1.49 11.64 -1.23
N ARG A 97 0.99 11.51 0.01
CA ARG A 97 1.12 10.29 0.83
C ARG A 97 0.43 9.09 0.19
N CYS A 98 -0.79 9.26 -0.33
CA CYS A 98 -1.52 8.19 -1.01
C CYS A 98 -0.78 7.72 -2.27
N SER A 99 -0.24 8.64 -3.07
CA SER A 99 0.60 8.31 -4.22
C SER A 99 1.81 7.47 -3.79
N ALA A 100 2.52 7.89 -2.75
CA ALA A 100 3.65 7.15 -2.20
C ALA A 100 3.25 5.74 -1.72
N SER A 101 2.13 5.59 -1.01
CA SER A 101 1.62 4.28 -0.56
C SER A 101 1.26 3.37 -1.75
N LEU A 102 0.57 3.90 -2.75
CA LEU A 102 0.18 3.16 -3.96
C LEU A 102 1.40 2.74 -4.79
N GLN A 103 2.39 3.62 -4.95
CA GLN A 103 3.65 3.32 -5.62
C GLN A 103 4.44 2.24 -4.86
N ALA A 104 4.46 2.28 -3.53
CA ALA A 104 5.11 1.26 -2.72
C ALA A 104 4.45 -0.10 -2.92
N LEU A 105 3.12 -0.18 -2.84
CA LEU A 105 2.36 -1.42 -3.09
C LEU A 105 2.60 -1.97 -4.51
N LEU A 106 2.56 -1.11 -5.54
CA LEU A 106 2.82 -1.51 -6.93
C LEU A 106 4.28 -1.90 -7.18
N GLY A 107 5.21 -1.37 -6.38
CA GLY A 107 6.63 -1.70 -6.43
C GLY A 107 6.99 -3.04 -5.81
N LEU A 108 6.06 -3.70 -5.11
CA LEU A 108 6.27 -5.00 -4.49
C LEU A 108 6.04 -6.15 -5.47
N GLY A 109 6.89 -7.17 -5.33
CA GLY A 109 6.74 -8.45 -6.01
C GLY A 109 5.46 -9.19 -5.57
N GLN A 110 5.04 -10.16 -6.38
CA GLN A 110 3.80 -10.92 -6.15
C GLN A 110 3.80 -11.65 -4.81
N ALA A 111 4.94 -12.22 -4.41
CA ALA A 111 5.09 -12.90 -3.13
C ALA A 111 4.96 -11.94 -1.93
N SER A 112 5.60 -10.76 -2.00
CA SER A 112 5.51 -9.76 -0.93
C SER A 112 4.10 -9.20 -0.77
N LEU A 113 3.38 -8.96 -1.89
CA LEU A 113 1.99 -8.55 -1.81
C LEU A 113 1.10 -9.64 -1.19
N HIS A 114 1.24 -10.90 -1.58
CA HIS A 114 0.49 -12.00 -0.96
C HIS A 114 0.75 -12.09 0.55
N ALA A 115 2.00 -11.95 0.96
CA ALA A 115 2.39 -11.96 2.36
C ALA A 115 1.75 -10.79 3.13
N LEU A 116 1.75 -9.57 2.56
CA LEU A 116 1.04 -8.43 3.15
C LEU A 116 -0.46 -8.67 3.28
N VAL A 117 -1.13 -9.25 2.27
CA VAL A 117 -2.57 -9.56 2.37
C VAL A 117 -2.86 -10.54 3.51
N ARG A 118 -2.00 -11.55 3.72
CA ARG A 118 -2.11 -12.46 4.86
C ARG A 118 -1.89 -11.75 6.18
N LEU A 119 -0.92 -10.84 6.25
CA LEU A 119 -0.61 -10.08 7.45
C LEU A 119 -1.76 -9.16 7.90
N LEU A 120 -2.62 -8.70 6.97
CA LEU A 120 -3.85 -7.98 7.31
C LEU A 120 -4.80 -8.79 8.22
N GLN A 121 -4.66 -10.12 8.28
CA GLN A 121 -5.42 -10.99 9.18
C GLN A 121 -4.83 -11.10 10.60
N ALA A 122 -3.64 -10.53 10.82
CA ALA A 122 -2.92 -10.55 12.10
C ALA A 122 -2.46 -9.13 12.50
N PRO A 123 -3.38 -8.15 12.64
CA PRO A 123 -3.03 -6.76 12.93
C PRO A 123 -2.28 -6.59 14.27
N GLU A 124 -2.46 -7.52 15.22
CA GLU A 124 -1.80 -7.51 16.53
C GLU A 124 -0.28 -7.65 16.47
N VAL A 125 0.27 -8.22 15.39
CA VAL A 125 1.72 -8.33 15.19
C VAL A 125 2.29 -7.23 14.28
N ALA A 126 1.45 -6.39 13.68
CA ALA A 126 1.86 -5.46 12.64
C ALA A 126 2.94 -4.48 13.11
N GLU A 127 2.85 -3.97 14.34
CA GLU A 127 3.82 -3.00 14.86
C GLU A 127 5.19 -3.64 15.12
N ASP A 128 5.22 -4.90 15.56
CA ASP A 128 6.46 -5.66 15.69
C ASP A 128 7.08 -5.94 14.31
N VAL A 129 6.25 -6.26 13.30
CA VAL A 129 6.71 -6.43 11.91
C VAL A 129 7.25 -5.12 11.34
N ILE A 130 6.57 -3.99 11.56
CA ILE A 130 7.04 -2.65 11.16
C ILE A 130 8.38 -2.34 11.82
N THR A 131 8.52 -2.64 13.10
CA THR A 131 9.76 -2.41 13.85
C THR A 131 10.92 -3.25 13.27
N ALA A 132 10.70 -4.53 13.00
CA ALA A 132 11.68 -5.38 12.34
C ALA A 132 11.99 -4.90 10.91
N MET A 133 10.99 -4.46 10.15
CA MET A 133 11.17 -3.94 8.79
C MET A 133 11.94 -2.61 8.78
N ARG A 134 11.75 -1.73 9.77
CA ARG A 134 12.57 -0.51 9.95
C ARG A 134 14.04 -0.88 10.12
N LYS A 135 14.35 -1.85 10.99
CA LYS A 135 15.72 -2.36 11.16
C LYS A 135 16.26 -2.91 9.84
N ALA A 136 15.51 -3.77 9.16
CA ALA A 136 15.89 -4.33 7.85
C ALA A 136 16.10 -3.27 6.76
N SER A 137 15.37 -2.15 6.80
CA SER A 137 15.55 -1.04 5.84
C SER A 137 16.88 -0.27 6.02
N SER A 138 17.41 -0.32 7.25
CA SER A 138 18.68 0.30 7.63
C SER A 138 19.87 -0.66 7.60
N THR A 139 19.65 -1.97 7.52
CA THR A 139 20.74 -2.95 7.51
C THR A 139 21.56 -2.92 6.23
N THR A 140 22.88 -3.09 6.37
CA THR A 140 23.79 -3.38 5.27
C THR A 140 23.91 -4.89 5.04
N GLU A 141 24.50 -5.30 3.91
CA GLU A 141 24.75 -6.72 3.62
C GLU A 141 25.47 -7.41 4.79
N GLY A 142 24.99 -8.60 5.18
CA GLY A 142 25.56 -9.38 6.29
C GLY A 142 25.10 -8.98 7.70
N GLN A 143 24.40 -7.86 7.86
CA GLN A 143 23.81 -7.51 9.16
C GLN A 143 22.55 -8.31 9.47
N GLU A 144 22.34 -8.53 10.77
CA GLU A 144 21.25 -9.34 11.30
C GLU A 144 20.13 -8.48 11.87
N VAL A 145 18.91 -8.99 11.74
CA VAL A 145 17.69 -8.43 12.31
C VAL A 145 16.99 -9.54 13.08
N SER A 146 16.68 -9.26 14.34
CA SER A 146 15.92 -10.19 15.19
C SER A 146 14.48 -9.74 15.35
N LEU A 147 13.57 -10.71 15.41
CA LEU A 147 12.16 -10.51 15.70
C LEU A 147 11.61 -11.64 16.59
N PRO A 148 10.58 -11.40 17.42
CA PRO A 148 10.01 -12.44 18.26
C PRO A 148 9.48 -13.64 17.46
N VAL A 149 9.64 -14.87 17.98
CA VAL A 149 9.14 -16.10 17.36
C VAL A 149 7.63 -16.04 17.09
N ARG A 150 6.86 -15.40 17.98
CA ARG A 150 5.41 -15.20 17.79
C ARG A 150 5.09 -14.37 16.55
N VAL A 151 5.93 -13.37 16.24
CA VAL A 151 5.77 -12.47 15.09
C VAL A 151 6.15 -13.20 13.82
N TRP A 152 7.29 -13.91 13.83
CA TRP A 152 7.73 -14.75 12.71
C TRP A 152 6.67 -15.78 12.29
N ARG A 153 6.02 -16.42 13.27
CA ARG A 153 4.98 -17.43 13.04
C ARG A 153 3.63 -16.84 12.62
N ALA A 154 3.43 -15.53 12.70
CA ALA A 154 2.19 -14.90 12.27
C ALA A 154 2.02 -15.01 10.75
N SER A 155 0.76 -15.13 10.32
CA SER A 155 0.44 -15.31 8.90
C SER A 155 0.95 -14.12 8.07
N GLY A 156 1.69 -14.40 7.00
CA GLY A 156 2.25 -13.37 6.13
C GLY A 156 3.54 -12.73 6.63
N SER A 157 3.96 -12.93 7.88
CA SER A 157 5.17 -12.29 8.40
C SER A 157 6.43 -12.92 7.82
N HIS A 158 6.65 -14.22 8.05
CA HIS A 158 7.84 -14.91 7.52
C HIS A 158 7.88 -14.92 6.00
N GLU A 159 6.73 -15.06 5.32
CA GLU A 159 6.67 -15.00 3.86
C GLU A 159 7.09 -13.63 3.34
N LEU A 160 6.76 -12.54 4.04
CA LEU A 160 7.15 -11.18 3.66
C LEU A 160 8.66 -10.97 3.78
N PHE A 161 9.26 -11.39 4.89
CA PHE A 161 10.72 -11.28 5.05
C PHE A 161 11.47 -12.13 4.02
N ALA A 162 11.03 -13.38 3.81
CA ALA A 162 11.62 -14.28 2.82
C ALA A 162 11.50 -13.72 1.40
N SER A 163 10.35 -13.15 1.02
CA SER A 163 10.14 -12.58 -0.32
C SER A 163 10.94 -11.31 -0.59
N LEU A 164 11.48 -10.68 0.46
CA LEU A 164 12.39 -9.53 0.38
C LEU A 164 13.87 -9.94 0.38
N GLY A 165 14.17 -11.24 0.47
CA GLY A 165 15.53 -11.78 0.45
C GLY A 165 16.19 -11.88 1.83
N MET A 166 15.41 -11.80 2.92
CA MET A 166 15.94 -12.01 4.27
C MET A 166 16.06 -13.51 4.54
N ASP A 167 17.28 -13.97 4.79
CA ASP A 167 17.59 -15.37 5.06
C ASP A 167 17.38 -15.68 6.55
N LEU A 168 16.72 -16.80 6.84
CA LEU A 168 16.59 -17.32 8.20
C LEU A 168 17.92 -17.90 8.68
N MET A 169 18.48 -17.35 9.76
CA MET A 169 19.75 -17.82 10.32
C MET A 169 19.56 -18.75 11.51
N GLU A 170 18.73 -18.34 12.46
CA GLU A 170 18.53 -19.07 13.71
C GLU A 170 17.09 -18.89 14.22
N VAL A 171 16.56 -19.94 14.83
CA VAL A 171 15.29 -19.92 15.56
C VAL A 171 15.60 -20.26 17.02
N GLY A 172 15.66 -19.23 17.86
CA GLY A 172 15.81 -19.39 19.30
C GLY A 172 14.49 -19.69 20.01
N GLN A 173 14.52 -19.70 21.35
CA GLN A 173 13.31 -19.91 22.16
C GLN A 173 12.33 -18.73 22.07
N ALA A 174 12.84 -17.50 22.04
CA ALA A 174 12.03 -16.27 22.07
C ALA A 174 12.13 -15.44 20.78
N GLU A 175 13.28 -15.48 20.10
CA GLU A 175 13.56 -14.67 18.92
C GLU A 175 14.03 -15.52 17.73
N VAL A 176 13.78 -14.98 16.54
CA VAL A 176 14.27 -15.46 15.24
C VAL A 176 15.27 -14.44 14.73
N THR A 177 16.41 -14.92 14.24
CA THR A 177 17.46 -14.09 13.64
C THR A 177 17.42 -14.24 12.13
N LEU A 178 17.29 -13.12 11.43
CA LEU A 178 17.34 -13.01 9.98
C LEU A 178 18.60 -12.28 9.56
N ARG A 179 19.12 -12.59 8.38
CA ARG A 179 20.24 -11.85 7.77
C ARG A 179 19.85 -11.35 6.40
N ALA A 180 20.28 -10.14 6.06
CA ALA A 180 20.14 -9.65 4.70
C ALA A 180 21.01 -10.51 3.75
N GLY A 181 20.34 -11.30 2.91
CA GLY A 181 20.99 -12.11 1.88
C GLY A 181 21.61 -11.25 0.78
N LYS A 182 22.46 -11.87 -0.06
CA LYS A 182 23.13 -11.21 -1.20
C LYS A 182 22.17 -10.59 -2.22
N GLN A 183 20.91 -11.05 -2.24
CA GLN A 183 19.87 -10.64 -3.19
C GLN A 183 18.86 -9.65 -2.57
N VAL A 184 19.09 -9.16 -1.35
CA VAL A 184 18.19 -8.18 -0.72
C VAL A 184 18.12 -6.92 -1.56
N SER A 185 16.92 -6.59 -2.03
CA SER A 185 16.64 -5.31 -2.66
C SER A 185 16.28 -4.29 -1.58
N ARG A 186 17.21 -3.39 -1.26
CA ARG A 186 16.96 -2.29 -0.32
C ARG A 186 15.71 -1.47 -0.70
N ARG A 187 15.49 -1.30 -2.01
CA ARG A 187 14.28 -0.65 -2.55
C ARG A 187 13.02 -1.45 -2.23
N ALA A 188 13.04 -2.77 -2.38
CA ALA A 188 11.89 -3.61 -2.05
C ALA A 188 11.58 -3.58 -0.54
N VAL A 189 12.60 -3.57 0.31
CA VAL A 189 12.43 -3.42 1.77
C VAL A 189 11.83 -2.06 2.13
N GLN A 190 12.28 -0.98 1.48
CA GLN A 190 11.69 0.36 1.66
C GLN A 190 10.22 0.41 1.20
N PHE A 191 9.89 -0.20 0.06
CA PHE A 191 8.51 -0.32 -0.38
C PHE A 191 7.66 -1.16 0.57
N ALA A 192 8.19 -2.26 1.11
CA ALA A 192 7.47 -3.06 2.10
C ALA A 192 7.20 -2.25 3.38
N LEU A 193 8.20 -1.52 3.87
CA LEU A 193 8.03 -0.65 5.04
C LEU A 193 6.97 0.43 4.78
N GLN A 194 7.03 1.12 3.64
CA GLN A 194 6.07 2.17 3.30
C GLN A 194 4.65 1.61 3.09
N ALA A 195 4.52 0.39 2.56
CA ALA A 195 3.24 -0.30 2.45
C ALA A 195 2.69 -0.69 3.84
N LEU A 196 3.53 -1.22 4.74
CA LEU A 196 3.12 -1.55 6.10
C LEU A 196 2.61 -0.32 6.85
N LEU A 197 3.36 0.79 6.81
CA LEU A 197 2.97 2.08 7.45
C LEU A 197 1.71 2.70 6.84
N ALA A 198 1.37 2.33 5.60
CA ALA A 198 0.16 2.80 4.96
C ALA A 198 -1.07 1.96 5.34
N LEU A 199 -0.87 0.68 5.66
CA LEU A 199 -1.93 -0.28 5.95
C LEU A 199 -2.30 -0.34 7.44
N PHE A 200 -1.33 -0.14 8.33
CA PHE A 200 -1.46 -0.22 9.78
C PHE A 200 -1.12 1.13 10.43
#